data_AF-R7LIT2-F1
#
_entry.id   AF-R7LIT2-F1
#
_cell.length_a   1.000
_cell.length_b   1.000
_cell.length_c   1.000
_cell.angle_alpha   90.00
_cell.angle_beta   90.00
_cell.angle_gamma   90.00
#
_symmetry.space_group_name_H-M   'P 1'
#
loop_
_entity.id
_entity.type
_entity.pdbx_description
1 polymer ?
#
loop_
_entity_poly.entity_id
_entity_poly.type
_entity_poly.pdbx_seq_one_letter_code
_entity_poly.pdbx_strand_id
1 'polypeptide(L)'
;MKNILRIALVAFFGTLIAGNAQAKSKEKQVYAFAFGTCFNDSVVYLSAISPVPDGVIESKTKFLNNRSAYSNQFKFFLDSKNGHPHTCAVFFSTKKEKLQKKYAKIRQKCNKNKKKQLAELPATDFVFLPANN
;
A
#
# COMPACT_ATOMS: atom_id res chain seq x y z
N MET A 1 -45.81 46.57 -21.34
CA MET A 1 -45.43 45.28 -21.97
C MET A 1 -43.90 45.16 -22.08
N LYS A 2 -43.15 45.14 -20.96
CA LYS A 2 -41.67 45.00 -21.00
C LYS A 2 -41.13 44.12 -19.87
N ASN A 3 -42.03 43.40 -19.18
CA ASN A 3 -41.72 42.62 -17.98
C ASN A 3 -42.02 41.13 -18.17
N ILE A 4 -42.66 40.75 -19.28
CA ILE A 4 -42.97 39.35 -19.65
C ILE A 4 -41.76 38.68 -20.32
N LEU A 5 -40.80 39.46 -20.85
CA LEU A 5 -39.60 38.95 -21.53
C LEU A 5 -38.49 38.47 -20.57
N ARG A 6 -38.62 38.66 -19.26
CA ARG A 6 -37.62 38.20 -18.28
C ARG A 6 -37.95 36.86 -17.63
N ILE A 7 -39.20 36.40 -17.72
CA ILE A 7 -39.62 35.14 -17.10
C ILE A 7 -39.29 33.94 -18.00
N ALA A 8 -38.97 34.15 -19.28
CA ALA A 8 -38.65 33.10 -20.23
C ALA A 8 -37.18 32.60 -20.19
N LEU A 9 -36.31 33.14 -19.32
CA LEU A 9 -34.89 32.74 -19.22
C LEU A 9 -34.54 32.01 -17.91
N VAL A 10 -35.52 31.53 -17.15
CA VAL A 10 -35.30 30.79 -15.89
C VAL A 10 -36.02 29.44 -15.91
N ALA A 11 -36.03 28.77 -17.06
CA ALA A 11 -36.73 27.49 -17.24
C ALA A 11 -35.89 26.44 -17.99
N PHE A 12 -34.57 26.40 -17.78
CA PHE A 12 -33.73 25.36 -18.39
C PHE A 12 -32.54 24.91 -17.53
N PHE A 13 -32.74 24.70 -16.24
CA PHE A 13 -31.78 23.96 -15.40
C PHE A 13 -32.54 23.03 -14.46
N GLY A 14 -32.91 21.86 -14.94
CA GLY A 14 -33.60 20.91 -14.09
C GLY A 14 -34.01 19.59 -14.72
N THR A 15 -33.33 19.15 -15.77
CA THR A 15 -33.56 17.79 -16.29
C THR A 15 -32.27 16.99 -16.26
N LEU A 16 -32.33 15.97 -15.39
CA LEU A 16 -31.80 14.63 -15.61
C LEU A 16 -30.28 14.53 -15.80
N ILE A 17 -29.60 14.04 -14.77
CA ILE A 17 -28.96 12.71 -14.80
C ILE A 17 -29.00 12.20 -13.35
N ALA A 18 -29.99 11.37 -13.02
CA ALA A 18 -29.85 10.42 -11.93
C ALA A 18 -28.82 9.38 -12.42
N GLY A 19 -27.54 9.71 -12.23
CA GLY A 19 -26.46 8.79 -12.49
C GLY A 19 -26.59 7.66 -11.49
N ASN A 20 -27.19 6.55 -11.90
CA ASN A 20 -26.99 5.28 -11.25
C ASN A 20 -25.50 4.94 -11.40
N ALA A 21 -24.68 5.50 -10.53
CA ALA A 21 -23.34 5.02 -10.25
C ALA A 21 -23.53 3.66 -9.58
N GLN A 22 -23.79 2.64 -10.39
CA GLN A 22 -23.62 1.26 -9.97
C GLN A 22 -22.13 1.13 -9.69
N ALA A 23 -21.76 1.36 -8.45
CA ALA A 23 -20.44 1.09 -7.93
C ALA A 23 -20.23 -0.41 -8.06
N LYS A 24 -19.80 -0.87 -9.24
CA LYS A 24 -19.05 -2.11 -9.36
C LYS A 24 -17.93 -1.94 -8.36
N SER A 25 -18.02 -2.69 -7.26
CA SER A 25 -16.98 -2.81 -6.25
C SER A 25 -15.72 -3.29 -6.95
N LYS A 26 -14.96 -2.36 -7.55
CA LYS A 26 -13.59 -2.62 -7.97
C LYS A 26 -12.88 -2.94 -6.67
N GLU A 27 -12.54 -4.20 -6.47
CA GLU A 27 -11.61 -4.58 -5.42
C GLU A 27 -10.42 -3.65 -5.52
N LYS A 28 -10.22 -2.85 -4.47
CA LYS A 28 -9.20 -1.81 -4.50
C LYS A 28 -7.86 -2.52 -4.39
N GLN A 29 -7.07 -2.47 -5.47
CA GLN A 29 -5.69 -2.97 -5.48
C GLN A 29 -4.98 -2.57 -4.19
N VAL A 30 -4.47 -3.57 -3.48
CA VAL A 30 -3.66 -3.37 -2.28
C VAL A 30 -2.21 -3.29 -2.69
N TYR A 31 -1.51 -2.31 -2.12
CA TYR A 31 -0.08 -2.14 -2.23
C TYR A 31 0.57 -2.44 -0.89
N ALA A 32 1.83 -2.87 -0.90
CA ALA A 32 2.60 -3.05 0.30
C ALA A 32 4.09 -2.81 0.09
N PHE A 33 4.80 -2.64 1.20
CA PHE A 33 6.25 -2.85 1.26
C PHE A 33 6.57 -3.68 2.51
N ALA A 34 7.64 -4.46 2.44
CA ALA A 34 8.14 -5.24 3.55
C ALA A 34 9.28 -4.51 4.25
N PHE A 35 9.38 -4.74 5.55
CA PHE A 35 10.44 -4.28 6.44
C PHE A 35 11.07 -5.50 7.09
N GLY A 36 12.38 -5.51 7.20
CA GLY A 36 13.16 -6.57 7.83
C GLY A 36 14.31 -6.01 8.64
N THR A 37 14.65 -6.67 9.74
CA THR A 37 15.83 -6.36 10.56
C THR A 37 16.33 -7.65 11.19
N CYS A 38 17.63 -7.80 11.35
CA CYS A 38 18.19 -8.84 12.21
C CYS A 38 18.60 -8.20 13.55
N PHE A 39 18.67 -9.01 14.61
CA PHE A 39 19.29 -8.58 15.88
C PHE A 39 20.81 -8.75 15.84
N ASN A 40 21.31 -9.61 14.96
CA ASN A 40 22.73 -9.85 14.75
C ASN A 40 23.38 -8.86 13.77
N ASP A 41 22.57 -8.15 12.99
CA ASP A 41 23.06 -7.08 12.12
C ASP A 41 22.48 -5.72 12.54
N SER A 42 23.12 -4.65 12.08
CA SER A 42 22.61 -3.29 12.24
C SER A 42 21.91 -2.80 10.98
N VAL A 43 21.35 -3.71 10.18
CA VAL A 43 20.79 -3.39 8.87
C VAL A 43 19.26 -3.43 8.92
N VAL A 44 18.66 -2.39 8.36
CA VAL A 44 17.24 -2.32 8.08
C VAL A 44 17.02 -2.56 6.60
N TYR A 45 16.26 -3.59 6.25
CA TYR A 45 15.90 -3.94 4.90
C TYR A 45 14.50 -3.40 4.59
N LEU A 46 14.35 -2.71 3.47
CA LEU A 46 13.06 -2.25 2.96
C LEU A 46 12.87 -2.77 1.54
N SER A 47 11.74 -3.41 1.24
CA SER A 47 11.36 -3.71 -0.14
C SER A 47 10.79 -2.49 -0.84
N ALA A 48 10.85 -2.46 -2.17
CA ALA A 48 10.08 -1.53 -2.97
C ALA A 48 8.57 -1.65 -2.67
N ILE A 49 7.85 -0.53 -2.83
CA ILE A 49 6.39 -0.52 -2.76
C ILE A 49 5.86 -1.19 -4.02
N SER A 50 5.19 -2.33 -3.87
CA SER A 50 4.67 -3.14 -4.96
C SER A 50 3.21 -3.56 -4.69
N PRO A 51 2.44 -3.91 -5.73
CA PRO A 51 1.12 -4.52 -5.55
C PRO A 51 1.25 -5.87 -4.84
N VAL A 52 0.28 -6.19 -3.99
CA VAL A 52 0.17 -7.51 -3.37
C VAL A 52 -0.78 -8.36 -4.23
N PRO A 53 -0.31 -9.48 -4.81
CA PRO A 53 -1.19 -10.41 -5.51
C PRO A 53 -2.29 -10.92 -4.58
N ASP A 54 -3.54 -10.96 -5.03
CA ASP A 54 -4.69 -11.42 -4.24
C ASP A 54 -4.84 -10.73 -2.87
N GLY A 55 -4.31 -9.50 -2.77
CA GLY A 55 -4.34 -8.72 -1.55
C GLY A 55 -5.75 -8.24 -1.21
N VAL A 56 -6.39 -8.89 -0.24
CA VAL A 56 -7.71 -8.50 0.28
C VAL A 56 -7.56 -7.91 1.68
N ILE A 57 -8.13 -6.73 1.91
CA ILE A 57 -8.22 -6.13 3.25
C ILE A 57 -9.59 -6.48 3.85
N GLU A 58 -9.58 -7.19 4.96
CA GLU A 58 -10.79 -7.52 5.71
C GLU A 58 -11.52 -6.24 6.14
N SER A 59 -12.79 -6.15 5.77
CA SER A 59 -13.65 -4.99 6.00
C SER A 59 -13.79 -4.63 7.48
N LYS A 60 -13.87 -5.64 8.36
CA LYS A 60 -14.11 -5.44 9.80
C LYS A 60 -12.82 -5.09 10.54
N THR A 61 -11.79 -5.91 10.37
CA THR A 61 -10.52 -5.78 11.12
C THR A 61 -9.54 -4.81 10.48
N LYS A 62 -9.76 -4.45 9.20
CA LYS A 62 -8.85 -3.65 8.37
C LYS A 62 -7.46 -4.28 8.20
N PHE A 63 -7.34 -5.59 8.44
CA PHE A 63 -6.11 -6.33 8.21
C PHE A 63 -6.03 -6.87 6.79
N LEU A 64 -4.81 -6.97 6.28
CA LEU A 64 -4.51 -7.74 5.07
C LEU A 64 -4.69 -9.23 5.37
N ASN A 65 -5.49 -9.91 4.55
CA ASN A 65 -5.62 -11.36 4.59
C ASN A 65 -4.25 -12.00 4.28
N ASN A 66 -3.94 -13.11 4.94
CA ASN A 66 -2.66 -13.82 4.80
C ASN A 66 -1.42 -12.94 5.04
N ARG A 67 -1.54 -11.88 5.86
CA ARG A 67 -0.41 -11.00 6.21
C ARG A 67 0.84 -11.75 6.71
N SER A 68 0.64 -12.87 7.42
CA SER A 68 1.71 -13.73 7.94
C SER A 68 2.47 -14.40 6.81
N ALA A 69 1.78 -14.88 5.77
CA ALA A 69 2.40 -15.47 4.59
C ALA A 69 3.29 -14.43 3.89
N TYR A 70 2.80 -13.21 3.66
CA TYR A 70 3.60 -12.14 3.03
C TYR A 70 4.81 -11.73 3.88
N SER A 71 4.68 -11.66 5.22
CA SER A 71 5.85 -11.41 6.09
C SER A 71 6.85 -12.56 6.06
N ASN A 72 6.36 -13.79 5.94
CA ASN A 72 7.21 -14.98 5.86
C ASN A 72 7.95 -15.06 4.52
N GLN A 73 7.33 -14.67 3.41
CA GLN A 73 8.01 -14.57 2.10
C GLN A 73 9.26 -13.68 2.20
N PHE A 74 9.12 -12.49 2.80
CA PHE A 74 10.25 -11.58 2.98
C PHE A 74 11.28 -12.11 3.97
N LYS A 75 10.83 -12.77 5.04
CA LYS A 75 11.71 -13.44 5.99
C LYS A 75 12.55 -14.52 5.32
N PHE A 76 11.94 -15.43 4.57
CA PHE A 76 12.66 -16.50 3.87
C PHE A 76 13.66 -15.94 2.84
N PHE A 77 13.28 -14.87 2.13
CA PHE A 77 14.19 -14.19 1.22
C PHE A 77 15.44 -13.64 1.93
N LEU A 78 15.28 -12.95 3.06
CA LEU A 78 16.43 -12.42 3.83
C LEU A 78 17.22 -13.52 4.53
N ASP A 79 16.55 -14.48 5.16
CA ASP A 79 17.20 -15.57 5.90
C ASP A 79 18.05 -16.43 4.97
N SER A 80 17.57 -16.72 3.76
CA SER A 80 18.34 -17.47 2.75
C SER A 80 19.54 -16.70 2.20
N LYS A 81 19.43 -15.37 2.06
CA LYS A 81 20.50 -14.53 1.54
C LYS A 81 21.60 -14.25 2.57
N ASN A 82 21.23 -14.09 3.83
CA ASN A 82 22.10 -13.58 4.88
C ASN A 82 22.48 -14.64 5.93
N GLY A 83 21.85 -15.82 5.94
CA GLY A 83 22.18 -16.92 6.87
C GLY A 83 21.82 -16.65 8.34
N HIS A 84 20.99 -15.64 8.62
CA HIS A 84 20.58 -15.24 9.96
C HIS A 84 19.07 -15.04 10.04
N PRO A 85 18.43 -15.23 11.22
CA PRO A 85 17.00 -15.04 11.36
C PRO A 85 16.62 -13.55 11.38
N HIS A 86 15.77 -13.14 10.45
CA HIS A 86 15.22 -11.78 10.39
C HIS A 86 13.84 -11.70 11.03
N THR A 87 13.58 -10.56 11.66
CA THR A 87 12.24 -10.14 12.09
C THR A 87 11.64 -9.27 11.00
N CYS A 88 10.51 -9.70 10.43
CA CYS A 88 9.90 -9.05 9.27
C CYS A 88 8.47 -8.58 9.54
N ALA A 89 8.07 -7.48 8.89
CA ALA A 89 6.72 -6.93 8.92
C ALA A 89 6.32 -6.39 7.55
N VAL A 90 5.03 -6.48 7.23
CA VAL A 90 4.48 -5.95 5.98
C VAL A 90 3.58 -4.76 6.27
N PHE A 91 3.86 -3.64 5.60
CA PHE A 91 3.02 -2.45 5.64
C PHE A 91 2.20 -2.37 4.37
N PHE A 92 0.88 -2.32 4.51
CA PHE A 92 -0.05 -2.36 3.38
C PHE A 92 -1.03 -1.19 3.38
N SER A 93 -1.52 -0.83 2.20
CA SER A 93 -2.59 0.15 2.02
C SER A 93 -3.17 0.07 0.61
N THR A 94 -4.44 0.43 0.46
CA THR A 94 -5.04 0.70 -0.85
C THR A 94 -4.61 2.06 -1.42
N LYS A 95 -4.03 2.95 -0.61
CA LYS A 95 -3.53 4.26 -1.02
C LYS A 95 -1.99 4.27 -1.04
N LYS A 96 -1.38 4.38 -2.22
CA LYS A 96 0.09 4.40 -2.37
C LYS A 96 0.73 5.54 -1.60
N GLU A 97 0.09 6.71 -1.54
CA GLU A 97 0.64 7.90 -0.88
C GLU A 97 0.80 7.68 0.63
N LYS A 98 -0.10 6.90 1.25
CA LYS A 98 0.02 6.54 2.68
C LYS A 98 1.23 5.66 2.92
N LEU A 99 1.51 4.71 2.02
CA LEU A 99 2.69 3.85 2.11
C LEU A 99 3.97 4.64 1.87
N GLN A 100 4.02 5.50 0.85
CA GLN A 100 5.17 6.35 0.57
C GLN A 100 5.53 7.23 1.77
N LYS A 101 4.55 7.84 2.43
CA LYS A 101 4.77 8.62 3.66
C LYS A 101 5.36 7.77 4.79
N LYS A 102 4.87 6.53 4.97
CA LYS A 102 5.38 5.62 6.01
C LYS A 102 6.79 5.12 5.69
N TYR A 103 7.03 4.77 4.44
CA TYR A 103 8.34 4.40 3.91
C TYR A 103 9.37 5.52 4.14
N ALA A 104 9.04 6.75 3.74
CA ALA A 104 9.91 7.92 3.93
C ALA A 104 10.22 8.19 5.41
N LYS A 105 9.25 8.01 6.31
CA LYS A 105 9.47 8.14 7.76
C LYS A 105 10.45 7.09 8.29
N ILE A 106 10.35 5.84 7.85
CA ILE A 106 11.28 4.78 8.25
C ILE A 106 12.68 5.09 7.71
N ARG A 107 12.79 5.46 6.43
CA ARG A 107 14.05 5.89 5.79
C ARG A 107 14.72 7.03 6.55
N GLN A 108 13.96 8.09 6.87
CA GLN A 108 14.46 9.22 7.65
C GLN A 108 14.94 8.80 9.05
N LYS A 109 14.20 7.91 9.74
CA LYS A 109 14.57 7.41 11.06
C LYS A 109 15.85 6.59 11.02
N CYS A 110 16.05 5.77 9.98
CA CYS A 110 17.28 5.01 9.79
C CYS A 110 18.45 5.96 9.51
N ASN A 111 18.30 6.92 8.60
CA ASN A 111 19.35 7.88 8.25
C ASN A 111 19.78 8.77 9.44
N LYS A 112 18.86 9.08 10.36
CA LYS A 112 19.18 9.82 11.60
C LYS A 112 19.99 8.97 12.59
N ASN A 113 19.85 7.66 12.54
CA ASN A 113 20.55 6.75 13.45
C ASN A 113 21.84 6.25 12.80
N LYS A 114 22.97 6.87 13.13
CA LYS A 114 24.30 6.50 12.62
C LYS A 114 24.71 5.04 12.89
N LYS A 115 24.05 4.35 13.83
CA LYS A 115 24.31 2.94 14.13
C LYS A 115 23.54 1.97 13.25
N LYS A 116 22.59 2.42 12.43
CA LYS A 116 21.78 1.55 11.56
C LYS A 116 22.04 1.87 10.09
N GLN A 117 22.30 0.83 9.31
CA GLN A 117 22.37 0.92 7.86
C GLN A 117 20.98 0.67 7.26
N LEU A 118 20.68 1.34 6.14
CA LEU A 118 19.47 1.10 5.37
C LEU A 118 19.85 0.38 4.06
N ALA A 119 19.20 -0.75 3.80
CA ALA A 119 19.27 -1.49 2.53
C ALA A 119 17.89 -1.44 1.86
N GLU A 120 17.82 -0.78 0.70
CA GLU A 120 16.59 -0.69 -0.09
C GLU A 120 16.66 -1.74 -1.22
N LEU A 121 15.71 -2.69 -1.20
CA LEU A 121 15.62 -3.77 -2.17
C LEU A 121 14.67 -3.37 -3.29
N PRO A 122 15.15 -3.25 -4.55
CA PRO A 122 14.30 -2.93 -5.69
C PRO A 122 13.32 -4.07 -6.01
N ALA A 123 12.32 -3.78 -6.84
CA ALA A 123 11.34 -4.78 -7.28
C ALA A 123 11.95 -5.90 -8.15
N THR A 124 13.18 -5.75 -8.63
CA THR A 124 13.95 -6.81 -9.29
C THR A 124 14.44 -7.86 -8.31
N ASP A 125 14.65 -7.48 -7.05
CA ASP A 125 15.22 -8.36 -6.03
C ASP A 125 14.11 -9.08 -5.25
N PHE A 126 13.04 -8.36 -4.93
CA PHE A 126 11.92 -8.91 -4.17
C PHE A 126 10.56 -8.34 -4.63
N VAL A 127 9.62 -9.25 -4.89
CA VAL A 127 8.21 -8.97 -5.16
C VAL A 127 7.36 -9.95 -4.35
N PHE A 128 6.21 -9.49 -3.87
CA PHE A 128 5.25 -10.35 -3.20
C PHE A 128 4.67 -11.39 -4.16
N LEU A 129 4.63 -12.64 -3.72
CA LEU A 129 3.96 -13.74 -4.42
C LEU A 129 2.58 -13.97 -3.81
N PRO A 130 1.64 -14.60 -4.54
CA PRO A 130 0.38 -15.06 -3.96
C PRO A 130 0.59 -15.84 -2.66
N ALA A 131 -0.32 -15.65 -1.69
CA ALA A 131 -0.17 -16.24 -0.36
C ALA A 131 -0.31 -17.78 -0.30
N ASN A 132 -0.84 -18.40 -1.35
CA ASN A 132 -1.20 -19.82 -1.39
C ASN A 132 -0.23 -20.69 -2.23
N ASN A 133 1.03 -20.27 -2.35
CA ASN A 133 2.07 -21.09 -3.02
C ASN A 133 2.70 -22.09 -2.04
#